data_AF-A0A2U1R0B9-F1
#
_entry.id   AF-A0A2U1R0B9-F1
#
_cell.length_a   1.000
_cell.length_b   1.000
_cell.length_c   1.000
_cell.angle_alpha   90.00
_cell.angle_beta   90.00
_cell.angle_gamma   90.00
#
_symmetry.space_group_name_H-M   'P 1'
#
loop_
_entity.id
_entity.type
_entity.pdbx_description
1 polymer ?
#
loop_
_entity_poly.entity_id
_entity_poly.type
_entity_poly.pdbx_seq_one_letter_code
_entity_poly.pdbx_strand_id
1 'polypeptide(L)'
;MKNSFKTPQLLLRLALGIGFISTVSDRLGLLGPMGGNIEWGNWNNFINYTATLMPFLDRPAVEIMGSLATAAEAIIGVLLIAGLKTRQAAMASCLLTLIFALAMTTFLGIKAPLNFAVFSTCSGSLLLATIPVYNWSLDNLFAHDAE
;
A
#
# COMPACT_ATOMS: atom_id res chain seq x y z
N MET A 1 10.75 1.82 31.19
CA MET A 1 10.83 0.95 29.99
C MET A 1 11.47 1.77 28.88
N LYS A 2 12.71 1.44 28.47
CA LYS A 2 13.41 2.14 27.36
C LYS A 2 12.52 2.08 26.11
N ASN A 3 12.48 3.17 25.34
CA ASN A 3 11.69 3.36 24.11
C ASN A 3 11.91 2.25 23.05
N SER A 4 11.36 1.05 23.27
CA SER A 4 11.56 -0.15 22.45
C SER A 4 10.81 -0.07 21.11
N PHE A 5 9.77 0.76 21.03
CA PHE A 5 8.91 0.84 19.84
C PHE A 5 9.48 1.68 18.69
N LYS A 6 10.63 2.36 18.85
CA LYS A 6 11.20 3.22 17.79
C LYS A 6 11.62 2.42 16.55
N THR A 7 12.41 1.37 16.75
CA THR A 7 12.93 0.54 15.65
C THR A 7 11.81 -0.26 14.97
N PRO A 8 10.91 -0.97 15.70
CA PRO A 8 9.80 -1.67 15.07
C PRO A 8 8.86 -0.75 14.29
N GLN A 9 8.59 0.46 14.80
CA GLN A 9 7.76 1.44 14.12
C GLN A 9 8.37 1.91 12.79
N LEU A 10 9.69 2.15 12.76
CA LEU A 10 10.38 2.50 11.52
C LEU A 10 10.36 1.34 10.52
N LEU A 11 10.71 0.14 10.98
CA LEU A 11 10.74 -1.04 10.12
C LEU A 11 9.36 -1.33 9.52
N LEU A 12 8.30 -1.23 10.33
CA LEU A 12 6.92 -1.38 9.86
C LEU A 12 6.57 -0.32 8.80
N ARG A 13 6.94 0.95 9.05
CA ARG A 13 6.69 2.04 8.11
C ARG A 13 7.41 1.81 6.77
N LEU A 14 8.68 1.42 6.81
CA LEU A 14 9.47 1.14 5.62
C LEU A 14 8.95 -0.10 4.88
N ALA A 15 8.61 -1.18 5.58
CA ALA A 15 8.07 -2.39 4.98
C ALA A 15 6.76 -2.10 4.24
N LEU A 16 5.83 -1.36 4.86
CA LEU A 16 4.58 -0.95 4.22
C LEU A 16 4.84 -0.05 3.00
N GLY A 17 5.68 0.97 3.16
CA GLY A 17 6.00 1.92 2.09
C GLY A 17 6.67 1.25 0.89
N ILE A 18 7.70 0.42 1.13
CA ILE A 18 8.39 -0.35 0.08
C ILE A 18 7.43 -1.33 -0.59
N GLY A 19 6.54 -1.98 0.16
CA GLY A 19 5.51 -2.85 -0.38
C GLY A 19 4.65 -2.14 -1.44
N PHE A 20 4.11 -0.96 -1.12
CA PHE A 20 3.34 -0.16 -2.08
C PHE A 20 4.16 0.30 -3.29
N ILE A 21 5.41 0.73 -3.08
CA ILE A 21 6.26 1.14 -4.21
C ILE A 21 6.63 -0.04 -5.11
N SER A 22 6.84 -1.22 -4.53
CA SER A 22 7.13 -2.44 -5.28
C SER A 22 5.95 -2.84 -6.17
N THR A 23 4.71 -2.80 -5.64
CA THR A 23 3.52 -3.12 -6.44
C THR A 23 3.29 -2.12 -7.56
N VAL A 24 3.51 -0.83 -7.32
CA VAL A 24 3.45 0.21 -8.37
C VAL A 24 4.53 -0.04 -9.43
N SER A 25 5.76 -0.38 -9.01
CA SER A 25 6.87 -0.64 -9.93
C SER A 25 6.63 -1.86 -10.81
N ASP A 26 6.02 -2.91 -10.26
CA ASP A 26 5.59 -4.10 -10.99
C ASP A 26 4.56 -3.75 -12.08
N ARG A 27 3.52 -2.98 -11.72
CA ARG A 27 2.47 -2.54 -12.68
C ARG A 27 3.01 -1.66 -13.81
N LEU A 28 4.03 -0.84 -13.52
CA LEU A 28 4.72 -0.02 -14.52
C LEU A 28 5.71 -0.83 -15.38
N GLY A 29 5.95 -2.10 -15.05
CA GLY A 29 6.90 -2.95 -15.75
C GLY A 29 8.38 -2.62 -15.48
N LEU A 30 8.66 -1.84 -14.43
CA LEU A 30 10.03 -1.46 -14.04
C LEU A 30 10.84 -2.65 -13.50
N LEU A 31 10.15 -3.66 -12.96
CA LEU A 31 10.78 -4.86 -12.39
C LEU A 31 11.09 -5.94 -13.44
N GLY A 32 10.55 -5.81 -14.66
CA GLY A 32 10.68 -6.78 -15.73
C GLY A 32 9.36 -7.46 -16.11
N PRO A 33 9.40 -8.47 -17.00
CA PRO A 33 8.21 -9.17 -17.47
C PRO A 33 7.59 -10.07 -16.38
N MET A 34 6.30 -10.37 -16.52
CA MET A 34 5.58 -11.30 -15.65
C MET A 34 6.30 -12.65 -15.56
N GLY A 35 6.48 -13.16 -14.33
CA GLY A 35 7.12 -14.45 -14.06
C GLY A 35 8.18 -14.39 -12.97
N GLY A 36 8.43 -15.53 -12.33
CA GLY A 36 9.33 -15.62 -11.16
C GLY A 36 8.68 -15.03 -9.91
N ASN A 37 8.96 -13.75 -9.64
CA ASN A 37 8.47 -12.98 -8.48
C ASN A 37 7.76 -11.67 -8.89
N ILE A 38 7.32 -11.58 -10.15
CA ILE A 38 6.72 -10.40 -10.76
C ILE A 38 5.30 -10.78 -11.17
N GLU A 39 4.32 -10.06 -10.61
CA GLU A 39 2.93 -10.50 -10.60
C GLU A 39 2.19 -10.00 -11.82
N TRP A 40 2.50 -8.78 -12.27
CA TRP A 40 1.87 -8.18 -13.44
C TRP A 40 2.85 -7.94 -14.58
N GLY A 41 4.01 -7.35 -14.30
CA GLY A 41 5.09 -7.03 -15.24
C GLY A 41 4.75 -6.01 -16.33
N ASN A 42 3.48 -5.68 -16.53
CA ASN A 42 3.04 -4.59 -17.39
C ASN A 42 1.63 -4.10 -16.99
N TRP A 43 1.28 -2.93 -17.51
CA TRP A 43 -0.01 -2.29 -17.25
C TRP A 43 -1.21 -3.10 -17.74
N ASN A 44 -1.10 -3.73 -18.92
CA ASN A 44 -2.21 -4.48 -19.53
C ASN A 44 -2.61 -5.70 -18.69
N ASN A 45 -1.64 -6.44 -18.15
CA ASN A 45 -1.87 -7.59 -17.27
C ASN A 45 -2.53 -7.15 -15.97
N PHE A 46 -2.11 -6.01 -15.42
CA PHE A 46 -2.74 -5.41 -14.24
C PHE A 46 -4.20 -5.02 -14.51
N ILE A 47 -4.50 -4.36 -15.62
CA ILE A 47 -5.87 -3.98 -15.97
C ILE A 47 -6.74 -5.20 -16.25
N ASN A 48 -6.21 -6.20 -16.97
CA ASN A 48 -6.92 -7.46 -17.20
C ASN A 48 -7.25 -8.17 -15.88
N TYR A 49 -6.31 -8.20 -14.93
CA TYR A 49 -6.55 -8.74 -13.59
C TYR A 49 -7.60 -7.92 -12.83
N THR A 50 -7.48 -6.59 -12.87
CA THR A 50 -8.40 -5.68 -12.18
C THR A 50 -9.83 -5.78 -12.73
N ALA A 51 -9.99 -6.04 -14.03
CA ALA A 51 -11.30 -6.30 -14.63
C ALA A 51 -11.99 -7.54 -14.04
N THR A 52 -11.23 -8.55 -13.59
CA THR A 52 -11.81 -9.72 -12.90
C THR A 52 -12.37 -9.37 -11.52
N LEU A 53 -11.83 -8.33 -10.88
CA LEU A 53 -12.30 -7.81 -9.58
C LEU A 53 -13.50 -6.88 -9.71
N MET A 54 -13.79 -6.40 -10.92
CA MET A 54 -14.85 -5.42 -11.19
C MET A 54 -15.62 -5.80 -12.47
N PRO A 55 -16.28 -6.98 -12.51
CA PRO A 55 -16.95 -7.47 -13.72
C PRO A 55 -18.16 -6.61 -14.14
N PHE A 56 -18.57 -5.66 -13.30
CA PHE A 56 -19.67 -4.72 -13.52
C PHE A 56 -19.23 -3.40 -14.18
N LEU A 57 -17.93 -3.20 -14.42
CA LEU A 57 -17.36 -1.99 -15.03
C LEU A 57 -16.78 -2.31 -16.41
N ASP A 58 -17.01 -1.40 -17.36
CA ASP A 58 -16.37 -1.46 -18.67
C ASP A 58 -14.87 -1.19 -18.58
N ARG A 59 -14.11 -1.71 -19.55
CA ARG A 59 -12.65 -1.61 -19.57
C ARG A 59 -12.10 -0.19 -19.38
N PRO A 60 -12.64 0.88 -20.01
CA PRO A 60 -12.15 2.24 -19.77
C PRO A 60 -12.33 2.70 -18.32
N ALA A 61 -13.43 2.29 -17.67
CA ALA A 61 -13.69 2.63 -16.28
C ALA A 61 -12.76 1.85 -15.33
N VAL A 62 -12.44 0.59 -15.65
CA VAL A 62 -11.43 -0.20 -14.93
C VAL A 62 -10.04 0.44 -15.05
N GLU A 63 -9.67 0.97 -16.22
CA GLU A 63 -8.41 1.69 -16.42
C GLU A 63 -8.32 2.95 -15.54
N ILE A 64 -9.39 3.74 -15.49
CA ILE A 64 -9.46 4.92 -14.62
C ILE A 64 -9.31 4.51 -13.16
N MET A 65 -10.08 3.53 -12.70
CA MET A 65 -10.02 3.05 -11.31
C MET A 65 -8.64 2.47 -10.95
N GLY A 66 -8.04 1.68 -11.86
CA GLY A 66 -6.70 1.13 -11.69
C GLY A 66 -5.61 2.21 -11.64
N SER A 67 -5.74 3.26 -12.46
CA SER A 67 -4.84 4.41 -12.43
C SER A 67 -4.94 5.21 -11.13
N LEU A 68 -6.16 5.46 -10.65
CA LEU A 68 -6.41 6.14 -9.37
C LEU A 68 -5.86 5.33 -8.21
N ALA A 69 -6.07 4.02 -8.20
CA ALA A 69 -5.53 3.14 -7.16
C ALA A 69 -4.00 3.13 -7.18
N THR A 70 -3.38 3.01 -8.35
CA THR A 70 -1.91 3.01 -8.49
C THR A 70 -1.31 4.35 -8.06
N ALA A 71 -1.94 5.47 -8.42
CA ALA A 71 -1.52 6.79 -7.97
C ALA A 71 -1.64 6.95 -6.45
N ALA A 72 -2.75 6.47 -5.85
CA ALA A 72 -2.94 6.49 -4.41
C ALA A 72 -1.88 5.64 -3.69
N GLU A 73 -1.59 4.43 -4.16
CA GLU A 73 -0.54 3.56 -3.61
C GLU A 73 0.85 4.21 -3.70
N ALA A 74 1.16 4.84 -4.84
CA ALA A 74 2.43 5.55 -5.02
C ALA A 74 2.57 6.70 -4.02
N ILE A 75 1.54 7.53 -3.87
CA ILE A 75 1.54 8.66 -2.92
C ILE A 75 1.67 8.13 -1.49
N ILE A 76 0.88 7.13 -1.11
CA ILE A 76 0.92 6.56 0.24
C ILE A 76 2.29 5.92 0.53
N GLY A 77 2.84 5.17 -0.44
CA GLY A 77 4.16 4.57 -0.34
C GLY A 77 5.26 5.60 -0.11
N VAL A 78 5.27 6.67 -0.90
CA VAL A 78 6.22 7.79 -0.74
C VAL A 78 6.05 8.49 0.61
N LEU A 79 4.80 8.80 1.01
CA LEU A 79 4.51 9.45 2.30
C LEU A 79 4.96 8.60 3.49
N LEU A 80 4.75 7.28 3.43
CA LEU A 80 5.21 6.36 4.46
C LEU A 80 6.74 6.30 4.49
N ILE A 81 7.43 6.17 3.35
CA ILE A 81 8.90 6.12 3.33
C ILE A 81 9.50 7.44 3.87
N ALA A 82 9.05 8.57 3.33
CA ALA A 82 9.49 9.90 3.73
C ALA A 82 9.12 10.23 5.19
N GLY A 83 8.05 9.62 5.71
CA GLY A 83 7.56 9.91 7.04
C GLY A 83 6.84 11.26 7.13
N LEU A 84 6.08 11.61 6.10
CA LEU A 84 5.26 12.82 6.03
C LEU A 84 3.78 12.46 6.25
N LYS A 85 3.12 13.15 7.18
CA LYS A 85 1.74 12.88 7.63
C LYS A 85 1.51 11.38 7.85
N THR A 86 2.43 10.72 8.57
CA THR A 86 2.50 9.26 8.69
C THR A 86 1.20 8.63 9.16
N ARG A 87 0.53 9.26 10.13
CA ARG A 87 -0.75 8.78 10.66
C ARG A 87 -1.86 8.78 9.60
N GLN A 88 -1.92 9.82 8.79
CA GLN A 88 -2.92 9.92 7.71
C GLN A 88 -2.59 8.93 6.60
N ALA A 89 -1.33 8.82 6.21
CA ALA A 89 -0.87 7.84 5.22
C ALA A 89 -1.15 6.39 5.67
N ALA A 90 -0.96 6.08 6.96
CA ALA A 90 -1.24 4.77 7.54
C ALA A 90 -2.74 4.45 7.61
N MET A 91 -3.60 5.44 7.89
CA MET A 91 -5.05 5.26 7.79
C MET A 91 -5.49 5.03 6.34
N ALA A 92 -4.95 5.83 5.42
CA ALA A 92 -5.24 5.69 3.99
C ALA A 92 -4.78 4.33 3.44
N SER A 93 -3.60 3.83 3.83
CA SER A 93 -3.13 2.50 3.41
C SER A 93 -4.03 1.37 3.91
N CYS A 94 -4.52 1.42 5.16
CA CYS A 94 -5.44 0.39 5.63
C CYS A 94 -6.79 0.50 4.90
N LEU A 95 -7.34 1.70 4.72
CA LEU A 95 -8.61 1.85 3.98
C LEU A 95 -8.49 1.32 2.56
N LEU A 96 -7.43 1.69 1.85
CA LEU A 96 -7.16 1.24 0.48
C LEU A 96 -7.02 -0.29 0.41
N THR A 97 -6.19 -0.87 1.27
CA THR A 97 -5.95 -2.33 1.29
C THR A 97 -7.18 -3.10 1.74
N LEU A 98 -8.03 -2.54 2.61
CA LEU A 98 -9.29 -3.14 3.02
C LEU A 98 -10.29 -3.19 1.86
N ILE A 99 -10.39 -2.12 1.06
CA ILE A 99 -11.24 -2.11 -0.14
C ILE A 99 -10.77 -3.20 -1.12
N PHE A 100 -9.46 -3.30 -1.37
CA PHE A 100 -8.89 -4.37 -2.18
C PHE A 100 -9.17 -5.75 -1.60
N ALA A 101 -8.99 -5.95 -0.29
CA ALA A 101 -9.24 -7.22 0.37
C ALA A 101 -10.69 -7.67 0.22
N LEU A 102 -11.65 -6.74 0.39
CA LEU A 102 -13.06 -7.01 0.20
C LEU A 102 -13.37 -7.39 -1.26
N ALA A 103 -12.87 -6.61 -2.22
CA ALA A 103 -13.07 -6.91 -3.65
C ALA A 103 -12.47 -8.27 -4.05
N MET A 104 -11.25 -8.58 -3.59
CA MET A 104 -10.63 -9.88 -3.85
C MET A 104 -11.40 -11.01 -3.17
N THR A 105 -11.91 -10.80 -1.95
CA THR A 105 -12.71 -11.82 -1.24
C THR A 105 -14.02 -12.11 -1.98
N THR A 106 -14.71 -11.09 -2.50
CA THR A 106 -16.00 -11.26 -3.18
C THR A 106 -15.89 -11.93 -4.54
N PHE A 107 -14.84 -11.61 -5.32
CA PHE A 107 -14.73 -12.08 -6.72
C PHE A 107 -13.75 -13.23 -6.93
N LEU A 108 -12.68 -13.34 -6.12
CA LEU A 108 -11.66 -14.40 -6.23
C LEU A 108 -11.67 -15.38 -5.05
N GLY A 109 -12.45 -15.08 -4.01
CA GLY A 109 -12.48 -15.83 -2.75
C GLY A 109 -11.37 -15.43 -1.77
N ILE A 110 -11.48 -15.90 -0.53
CA ILE A 110 -10.64 -15.48 0.60
C ILE A 110 -9.15 -15.83 0.45
N LYS A 111 -8.80 -16.80 -0.39
CA LYS A 111 -7.41 -17.24 -0.58
C LYS A 111 -6.55 -16.19 -1.28
N ALA A 112 -7.14 -15.41 -2.19
CA ALA A 112 -6.43 -14.37 -2.93
C ALA A 112 -5.86 -13.27 -2.00
N PRO A 113 -6.66 -12.57 -1.17
CA PRO A 113 -6.13 -11.54 -0.27
C PRO A 113 -5.21 -12.09 0.84
N LEU A 114 -5.31 -13.39 1.17
CA LEU A 114 -4.37 -14.05 2.08
C LEU A 114 -3.00 -14.27 1.44
N ASN A 115 -2.94 -14.73 0.18
CA ASN A 115 -1.69 -14.92 -0.55
C ASN A 115 -0.94 -13.60 -0.74
N PHE A 116 -1.66 -12.50 -1.01
CA PHE A 116 -1.07 -11.16 -1.12
C PHE A 116 -0.83 -10.46 0.22
N ALA A 117 -1.01 -11.16 1.35
CA ALA A 117 -0.86 -10.64 2.70
C ALA A 117 -1.63 -9.33 2.98
N VAL A 118 -2.74 -9.09 2.26
CA VAL A 118 -3.45 -7.80 2.28
C VAL A 118 -4.00 -7.48 3.67
N PHE A 119 -4.53 -8.49 4.37
CA PHE A 119 -4.99 -8.35 5.75
C PHE A 119 -3.86 -8.01 6.74
N SER A 120 -2.65 -8.54 6.50
CA SER A 120 -1.47 -8.21 7.30
C SER A 120 -1.07 -6.75 7.06
N THR A 121 -1.06 -6.31 5.80
CA THR A 121 -0.76 -4.93 5.42
C THR A 121 -1.76 -3.93 6.01
N CYS A 122 -3.07 -4.23 6.00
CA CYS A 122 -4.06 -3.35 6.64
C CYS A 122 -3.87 -3.33 8.17
N SER A 123 -3.74 -4.50 8.81
CA SER A 123 -3.56 -4.56 10.27
C SER A 123 -2.30 -3.84 10.73
N GLY A 124 -1.19 -4.00 10.00
CA GLY A 124 0.07 -3.29 10.24
C GLY A 124 -0.06 -1.78 10.00
N SER A 125 -0.79 -1.38 8.97
CA SER A 125 -1.11 0.03 8.71
C SER A 125 -1.95 0.64 9.83
N LEU A 126 -2.97 -0.08 10.31
CA LEU A 126 -3.81 0.37 11.43
C LEU A 126 -2.99 0.49 12.72
N LEU A 127 -2.13 -0.49 13.00
CA LEU A 127 -1.21 -0.44 14.14
C LEU A 127 -0.26 0.77 14.03
N LEU A 128 0.27 1.05 12.84
CA LEU A 128 1.13 2.22 12.62
C LEU A 128 0.36 3.54 12.87
N ALA A 129 -0.94 3.58 12.56
CA ALA A 129 -1.79 4.75 12.79
C ALA A 129 -2.15 5.00 14.27
N THR A 130 -2.01 4.00 15.16
CA THR A 130 -2.25 4.16 16.60
C THR A 130 -1.02 4.59 17.39
N ILE A 131 0.18 4.56 16.78
CA ILE A 131 1.41 4.98 17.45
C ILE A 131 1.44 6.52 17.55
N PRO A 132 1.60 7.09 18.77
CA PRO A 132 1.46 8.53 18.97
C PRO A 132 2.69 9.35 18.53
N VAL A 133 3.89 8.77 18.56
CA VAL A 133 5.14 9.50 18.30
C VAL A 133 5.99 8.76 17.27
N TYR A 134 6.31 9.46 16.18
CA TYR A 134 7.10 8.94 15.06
C TYR A 134 8.52 9.53 15.08
N ASN A 135 9.40 8.95 15.92
CA ASN A 135 10.71 9.52 16.23
C ASN A 135 11.63 9.78 15.02
N TRP A 136 11.52 8.98 13.96
CA TRP A 136 12.34 9.07 12.75
C TRP A 136 11.49 9.42 11.52
N SER A 137 10.58 10.36 11.69
CA SER A 137 9.72 10.90 10.63
C SER A 137 10.01 12.38 10.42
N LEU A 138 9.77 12.87 9.21
CA LEU A 138 9.84 14.31 8.93
C LEU A 138 8.79 15.08 9.74
N ASP A 139 7.65 14.45 10.08
CA ASP A 139 6.65 15.04 10.98
C ASP A 139 7.25 15.43 12.35
N ASN A 140 8.14 14.60 12.89
CA ASN A 140 8.80 14.88 14.18
C ASN A 140 9.97 15.88 14.04
N LEU A 141 10.59 15.96 12.86
CA LEU A 141 11.62 16.96 12.58
C LEU A 141 11.00 18.36 12.49
N PHE A 142 9.92 18.51 11.71
CA PHE A 142 9.20 19.79 11.61
C PHE A 142 8.52 20.21 12.91
N ALA A 143 8.09 19.27 13.75
CA ALA A 143 7.58 19.58 15.08
C ALA A 143 8.67 20.09 16.03
N HIS A 144 9.91 19.61 15.88
CA HIS A 144 11.05 20.05 16.70
C HIS A 144 11.64 21.39 16.23
N ASP A 145 11.54 21.73 14.94
CA ASP A 145 12.00 23.03 14.42
C ASP A 145 11.01 24.18 14.71
N ALA A 146 9.81 23.86 15.20
CA ALA A 146 8.75 24.81 15.53
C ALA A 146 8.70 25.19 17.03
N GLU A 147 9.54 24.59 17.88
CA GLU A 147 9.82 24.97 19.28
C GLU A 147 11.10 25.80 19.38
#